data_AF-B4IK39-F1
#
_entry.id   AF-B4IK39-F1
#
_cell.length_a   1.000
_cell.length_b   1.000
_cell.length_c   1.000
_cell.angle_alpha   90.00
_cell.angle_beta   90.00
_cell.angle_gamma   90.00
#
_symmetry.space_group_name_H-M   'P 1'
#
loop_
_entity.id
_entity.type
_entity.pdbx_description
1 polymer ?
#
loop_
_entity_poly.entity_id
_entity_poly.type
_entity_poly.pdbx_seq_one_letter_code
_entity_poly.pdbx_strand_id
1 'polypeptide(L)'
;MTDHRSKVESLDSLGNLLHLTELNIRGVNYIGSQDFSFLKKLLKLKVLVLSSCQGMNTKEFGLKVLPYLTDLRRLRLENKHMVNTTFPLYHIMGGIASGGTVNQLELVNVEVDDLLTSLIGICTTVTDLLLVPKCLQNSANVIYSVMRAVRENASQLRVFRLGLVTQLLSATGELYKGSKKDVIPVQRPVPGVPVDDDLNYCAPDDCCTETDHTECVTFLPAKRLLMILRDVAPTTFVTFVKVNMFNSTMVTFLKPPKPTNNS
;
A
#
# COMPACT_ATOMS: atom_id res chain seq x y z
N MET A 1 16.76 -0.22 -22.80
CA MET A 1 17.05 1.21 -23.07
C MET A 1 16.75 2.02 -21.83
N THR A 2 17.78 2.46 -21.09
CA THR A 2 17.64 3.41 -19.99
C THR A 2 17.37 4.79 -20.58
N ASP A 3 16.18 5.33 -20.37
CA ASP A 3 15.84 6.66 -20.88
C ASP A 3 16.66 7.72 -20.11
N HIS A 4 17.63 8.31 -20.79
CA HIS A 4 18.56 9.30 -20.23
C HIS A 4 17.94 10.69 -20.03
N ARG A 5 16.62 10.84 -20.23
CA ARG A 5 15.95 12.14 -20.45
C ARG A 5 15.67 12.99 -19.20
N SER A 6 16.03 12.55 -17.99
CA SER A 6 15.73 13.33 -16.78
C SER A 6 16.63 12.99 -15.59
N LYS A 7 17.95 13.14 -15.78
CA LYS A 7 18.90 13.20 -14.67
C LYS A 7 18.84 14.59 -14.04
N VAL A 8 18.58 14.65 -12.74
CA VAL A 8 18.65 15.89 -11.95
C VAL A 8 19.86 15.77 -11.04
N GLU A 9 20.83 16.68 -11.18
CA GLU A 9 22.09 16.61 -10.43
C GLU A 9 21.89 16.78 -8.91
N SER A 10 20.99 17.68 -8.50
CA SER A 10 20.61 17.88 -7.10
C SER A 10 19.26 18.60 -6.99
N LEU A 11 18.56 18.36 -5.88
CA LEU A 11 17.33 19.05 -5.48
C LEU A 11 17.50 19.91 -4.22
N ASP A 12 18.73 20.06 -3.72
CA ASP A 12 19.01 20.69 -2.42
C ASP A 12 18.51 22.13 -2.32
N SER A 13 18.49 22.86 -3.44
CA SER A 13 18.02 24.24 -3.52
C SER A 13 16.54 24.38 -3.16
N LEU A 14 15.74 23.32 -3.30
CA LEU A 14 14.34 23.31 -2.84
C LEU A 14 14.25 23.53 -1.32
N GLY A 15 15.28 23.16 -0.56
CA GLY A 15 15.34 23.40 0.89
C GLY A 15 15.33 24.89 1.28
N ASN A 16 15.51 25.81 0.33
CA ASN A 16 15.41 27.25 0.56
C ASN A 16 13.96 27.77 0.49
N LEU A 17 13.02 26.95 0.02
CA LEU A 17 11.61 27.29 -0.09
C LEU A 17 10.89 27.08 1.25
N LEU A 18 11.28 27.83 2.29
CA LEU A 18 10.84 27.61 3.69
C LEU A 18 9.33 27.70 3.94
N HIS A 19 8.58 28.27 3.00
CA HIS A 19 7.12 28.39 3.03
C HIS A 19 6.40 27.32 2.20
N LEU A 20 7.14 26.39 1.58
CA LEU A 20 6.57 25.34 0.75
C LEU A 20 5.69 24.41 1.61
N THR A 21 4.43 24.28 1.21
CA THR A 21 3.44 23.44 1.90
C THR A 21 3.18 22.14 1.16
N GLU A 22 3.45 22.09 -0.15
CA GLU A 22 3.25 20.91 -0.97
C GLU A 22 4.44 20.71 -1.91
N LEU A 23 4.96 19.48 -1.94
CA LEU A 23 6.03 19.09 -2.86
C LEU A 23 5.68 17.76 -3.52
N ASN A 24 5.68 17.76 -4.84
CA ASN A 24 5.34 16.60 -5.64
C ASN A 24 6.46 16.37 -6.67
N ILE A 25 7.19 15.27 -6.50
CA ILE A 25 8.31 14.88 -7.34
C ILE A 25 7.97 13.52 -7.94
N ARG A 26 7.89 13.46 -9.27
CA ARG A 26 7.54 12.24 -10.00
C ARG A 26 8.51 11.96 -11.14
N GLY A 27 8.85 10.69 -11.32
CA GLY A 27 9.59 10.20 -12.50
C GLY A 27 11.01 10.75 -12.64
N VAL A 28 11.62 11.22 -11.55
CA VAL A 28 13.00 11.71 -11.55
C VAL A 28 13.94 10.51 -11.42
N ASN A 29 14.81 10.34 -12.41
CA ASN A 29 15.80 9.27 -12.41
C ASN A 29 17.13 9.80 -11.89
N TYR A 30 17.76 9.13 -10.92
CA TYR A 30 19.08 9.49 -10.39
C TYR A 30 19.12 10.93 -9.82
N ILE A 31 18.57 11.13 -8.61
CA ILE A 31 18.61 12.40 -7.86
C ILE A 31 20.03 12.71 -7.30
N GLY A 32 21.07 12.02 -7.78
CA GLY A 32 22.29 11.79 -7.01
C GLY A 32 21.96 10.94 -5.77
N SER A 33 22.96 10.44 -5.05
CA SER A 33 22.78 9.60 -3.85
C SER A 33 22.22 10.37 -2.64
N GLN A 34 21.39 11.38 -2.87
CA GLN A 34 20.91 12.28 -1.83
C GLN A 34 19.73 11.64 -1.10
N ASP A 35 19.88 11.53 0.21
CA ASP A 35 18.93 11.04 1.20
C ASP A 35 17.70 11.94 1.37
N PHE A 36 17.48 12.92 0.48
CA PHE A 36 16.47 13.97 0.61
C PHE A 36 16.60 14.80 1.91
N SER A 37 17.80 14.92 2.48
CA SER A 37 18.01 15.68 3.71
C SER A 37 17.59 17.15 3.62
N PHE A 38 17.52 17.76 2.42
CA PHE A 38 17.00 19.12 2.25
C PHE A 38 15.56 19.28 2.74
N LEU A 39 14.75 18.22 2.73
CA LEU A 39 13.37 18.24 3.22
C LEU A 39 13.29 18.61 4.70
N LYS A 40 14.33 18.33 5.50
CA LYS A 40 14.40 18.71 6.92
C LYS A 40 14.28 20.22 7.14
N LYS A 41 14.56 21.04 6.13
CA LYS A 41 14.41 22.51 6.18
C LYS A 41 12.96 22.95 5.91
N LEU A 42 12.14 22.10 5.31
CA LEU A 42 10.78 22.41 4.86
C LEU A 42 9.75 22.08 5.97
N LEU A 43 9.89 22.74 7.13
CA LEU A 43 9.09 22.43 8.32
C LEU A 43 7.59 22.72 8.16
N LYS A 44 7.18 23.48 7.13
CA LYS A 44 5.78 23.77 6.80
C LYS A 44 5.18 22.79 5.78
N LEU A 45 5.93 21.79 5.35
CA LEU A 45 5.50 20.84 4.34
C LEU A 45 4.38 19.95 4.87
N LYS A 46 3.20 20.04 4.27
CA LYS A 46 1.98 19.29 4.62
C LYS A 46 1.72 18.13 3.69
N VAL A 47 2.15 18.24 2.43
CA VAL A 47 1.96 17.21 1.40
C VAL A 47 3.31 16.89 0.76
N LEU A 48 3.69 15.62 0.81
CA LEU A 48 4.85 15.10 0.13
C LEU A 48 4.44 13.92 -0.77
N VAL A 49 4.71 14.06 -2.07
CA VAL A 49 4.52 12.99 -3.05
C VAL A 49 5.86 12.70 -3.69
N LEU A 50 6.37 11.48 -3.48
CA LEU A 50 7.56 10.97 -4.14
C LEU A 50 7.17 9.74 -4.95
N SER A 51 7.14 9.84 -6.27
CA SER A 51 6.68 8.76 -7.14
C SER A 51 7.68 8.37 -8.21
N SER A 52 8.05 7.09 -8.26
CA SER A 52 9.02 6.59 -9.24
C SER A 52 10.38 7.33 -9.22
N CYS A 53 10.79 7.86 -8.06
CA CYS A 53 12.09 8.51 -7.87
C CYS A 53 13.19 7.44 -7.76
N GLN A 54 14.15 7.41 -8.69
CA GLN A 54 15.29 6.48 -8.62
C GLN A 54 16.49 7.09 -7.92
N GLY A 55 17.25 6.25 -7.19
CA GLY A 55 18.48 6.65 -6.50
C GLY A 55 18.27 7.22 -5.10
N MET A 56 17.02 7.33 -4.64
CA MET A 56 16.70 7.70 -3.27
C MET A 56 17.20 6.65 -2.29
N ASN A 57 17.94 7.06 -1.26
CA ASN A 57 18.22 6.20 -0.11
C ASN A 57 16.98 6.15 0.80
N THR A 58 16.03 5.30 0.45
CA THR A 58 14.72 5.19 1.14
C THR A 58 14.85 4.82 2.62
N LYS A 59 15.91 4.08 3.00
CA LYS A 59 16.21 3.75 4.40
C LYS A 59 16.57 5.02 5.18
N GLU A 60 17.51 5.81 4.67
CA GLU A 60 17.92 7.07 5.31
C GLU A 60 16.79 8.10 5.31
N PHE A 61 15.99 8.15 4.24
CA PHE A 61 14.78 8.98 4.21
C PHE A 61 13.83 8.62 5.36
N GLY A 62 13.58 7.32 5.57
CA GLY A 62 12.77 6.83 6.69
C GLY A 62 13.35 7.18 8.07
N LEU A 63 14.63 6.88 8.28
CA LEU A 63 15.28 7.03 9.58
C LEU A 63 15.58 8.48 9.97
N LYS A 64 15.96 9.31 9.00
CA LYS A 64 16.54 10.63 9.26
C LYS A 64 15.71 11.78 8.75
N VAL A 65 14.83 11.60 7.77
CA VAL A 65 14.10 12.74 7.17
C VAL A 65 12.67 12.79 7.67
N LEU A 66 11.91 11.70 7.52
CA LEU A 66 10.49 11.64 7.93
C LEU A 66 10.23 12.12 9.37
N PRO A 67 11.06 11.80 10.39
CA PRO A 67 10.83 12.29 11.75
C PRO A 67 10.87 13.82 11.91
N TYR A 68 11.53 14.56 11.00
CA TYR A 68 11.63 16.02 11.06
C TYR A 68 10.46 16.74 10.39
N LEU A 69 9.63 16.03 9.62
CA LEU A 69 8.53 16.64 8.87
C LEU A 69 7.26 16.71 9.74
N THR A 70 7.33 17.51 10.81
CA THR A 70 6.31 17.57 11.88
C THR A 70 4.98 18.19 11.46
N ASP A 71 4.90 18.82 10.29
CA ASP A 71 3.62 19.32 9.73
C ASP A 71 3.05 18.40 8.65
N LEU A 72 3.74 17.31 8.31
CA LEU A 72 3.39 16.45 7.19
C LEU A 72 2.09 15.72 7.48
N ARG A 73 1.05 15.97 6.67
CA ARG A 73 -0.27 15.35 6.80
C ARG A 73 -0.50 14.25 5.79
N ARG A 74 0.00 14.45 4.57
CA ARG A 74 -0.14 13.51 3.47
C ARG A 74 1.23 13.08 2.95
N LEU A 75 1.45 11.79 2.93
CA LEU A 75 2.63 11.17 2.34
C LEU A 75 2.21 10.16 1.27
N ARG A 76 2.74 10.31 0.06
CA ARG A 76 2.66 9.30 -0.99
C ARG A 76 4.05 8.84 -1.37
N LEU A 77 4.26 7.54 -1.31
CA LEU A 77 5.47 6.87 -1.77
C LEU A 77 5.08 5.81 -2.80
N GLU A 78 5.68 5.91 -3.98
CA GLU A 78 5.52 4.92 -5.04
C GLU A 78 6.88 4.34 -5.41
N ASN A 79 7.05 3.05 -5.13
CA ASN A 79 8.25 2.32 -5.51
C ASN A 79 8.24 2.03 -7.01
N LYS A 80 9.39 2.16 -7.69
CA LYS A 80 9.49 1.81 -9.11
C LYS A 80 9.59 0.29 -9.27
N HIS A 81 9.09 -0.26 -10.39
CA HIS A 81 9.16 -1.69 -10.74
C HIS A 81 10.57 -2.19 -11.10
N MET A 82 11.60 -1.80 -10.35
CA MET A 82 12.89 -2.43 -10.52
C MET A 82 12.90 -3.74 -9.76
N VAL A 83 13.25 -4.82 -10.46
CA VAL A 83 13.10 -6.21 -10.02
C VAL A 83 13.99 -6.51 -8.79
N ASN A 84 14.95 -5.64 -8.45
CA ASN A 84 15.99 -5.91 -7.45
C ASN A 84 16.12 -4.85 -6.34
N THR A 85 15.09 -4.04 -6.09
CA THR A 85 15.12 -3.05 -5.00
C THR A 85 13.99 -3.29 -4.01
N THR A 86 14.33 -3.82 -2.83
CA THR A 86 13.43 -3.95 -1.69
C THR A 86 13.03 -2.57 -1.19
N PHE A 87 11.74 -2.33 -1.05
CA PHE A 87 11.23 -1.12 -0.42
C PHE A 87 11.36 -1.26 1.10
N PRO A 88 12.13 -0.42 1.81
CA PRO A 88 12.40 -0.60 3.24
C PRO A 88 11.21 -0.15 4.09
N LEU A 89 10.08 -0.85 3.98
CA LEU A 89 8.81 -0.51 4.59
C LEU A 89 8.93 -0.26 6.10
N TYR A 90 9.68 -1.13 6.81
CA TYR A 90 9.95 -0.97 8.24
C TYR A 90 10.52 0.42 8.60
N HIS A 91 11.55 0.89 7.87
CA HIS A 91 12.19 2.18 8.13
C HIS A 91 11.28 3.36 7.80
N ILE A 92 10.49 3.24 6.73
CA ILE A 92 9.51 4.26 6.34
C ILE A 92 8.42 4.39 7.40
N MET A 93 7.81 3.28 7.80
CA MET A 93 6.73 3.27 8.79
C MET A 93 7.23 3.73 10.17
N GLY A 94 8.43 3.31 10.59
CA GLY A 94 9.07 3.81 11.82
C GLY A 94 9.34 5.32 11.78
N GLY A 95 9.74 5.87 10.63
CA GLY A 95 9.90 7.30 10.41
C GLY A 95 8.59 8.08 10.49
N ILE A 96 7.53 7.55 9.86
CA ILE A 96 6.16 8.10 9.92
C ILE A 96 5.66 8.13 11.37
N ALA A 97 5.79 7.00 12.09
CA ALA A 97 5.39 6.88 13.48
C ALA A 97 6.12 7.91 14.38
N SER A 98 7.43 8.07 14.16
CA SER A 98 8.25 9.03 14.90
C SER A 98 7.87 10.49 14.64
N GLY A 99 7.55 10.83 13.38
CA GLY A 99 7.07 12.18 13.01
C GLY A 99 5.63 12.47 13.47
N GLY A 100 4.82 11.42 13.66
CA GLY A 100 3.56 11.46 14.40
C GLY A 100 2.46 12.37 13.86
N THR A 101 2.50 12.75 12.57
CA THR A 101 1.59 13.77 12.02
C THR A 101 0.89 13.40 10.72
N VAL A 102 1.36 12.35 10.05
CA VAL A 102 0.79 11.86 8.79
C VAL A 102 -0.54 11.16 9.08
N ASN A 103 -1.62 11.71 8.56
CA ASN A 103 -2.94 11.09 8.67
C ASN A 103 -3.36 10.32 7.42
N GLN A 104 -2.82 10.72 6.27
CA GLN A 104 -3.09 10.09 4.98
C GLN A 104 -1.80 9.53 4.39
N LEU A 105 -1.75 8.21 4.26
CA LEU A 105 -0.62 7.48 3.72
C LEU A 105 -1.01 6.74 2.44
N GLU A 106 -0.26 6.96 1.37
CA GLU A 106 -0.40 6.25 0.11
C GLU A 106 0.88 5.48 -0.19
N LEU A 107 0.82 4.16 -0.09
CA LEU A 107 1.92 3.24 -0.39
C LEU A 107 1.60 2.50 -1.69
N VAL A 108 2.38 2.77 -2.72
CA VAL A 108 2.11 2.25 -4.06
C VAL A 108 3.27 1.39 -4.54
N ASN A 109 2.95 0.19 -5.02
CA ASN A 109 3.89 -0.82 -5.49
C ASN A 109 4.93 -1.23 -4.41
N VAL A 110 4.48 -1.31 -3.15
CA VAL A 110 5.34 -1.70 -2.02
C VAL A 110 5.28 -3.20 -1.77
N GLU A 111 6.39 -3.77 -1.31
CA GLU A 111 6.44 -5.14 -0.82
C GLU A 111 5.77 -5.19 0.55
N VAL A 112 4.93 -6.20 0.75
CA VAL A 112 4.12 -6.39 1.95
C VAL A 112 4.34 -7.81 2.45
N ASP A 113 4.53 -7.93 3.75
CA ASP A 113 4.72 -9.18 4.48
C ASP A 113 3.84 -9.19 5.75
N ASP A 114 4.09 -10.16 6.61
CA ASP A 114 3.38 -10.37 7.88
C ASP A 114 3.59 -9.24 8.90
N LEU A 115 4.64 -8.42 8.74
CA LEU A 115 4.90 -7.26 9.59
C LEU A 115 3.97 -6.08 9.30
N LEU A 116 3.24 -6.06 8.18
CA LEU A 116 2.35 -4.95 7.83
C LEU A 116 1.38 -4.58 8.97
N THR A 117 0.87 -5.58 9.68
CA THR A 117 -0.07 -5.38 10.80
C THR A 117 0.55 -4.50 11.89
N SER A 118 1.74 -4.84 12.36
CA SER A 118 2.42 -4.09 13.42
C SER A 118 2.92 -2.74 12.92
N LEU A 119 3.36 -2.65 11.67
CA LEU A 119 3.80 -1.41 11.05
C LEU A 119 2.68 -0.36 10.93
N ILE A 120 1.45 -0.78 10.60
CA ILE A 120 0.29 0.13 10.64
C ILE A 120 -0.02 0.53 12.09
N GLY A 121 0.02 -0.41 13.03
CA GLY A 121 -0.32 -0.16 14.44
C GLY A 121 0.63 0.83 15.14
N ILE A 122 1.92 0.88 14.77
CA ILE A 122 2.83 1.91 15.31
C ILE A 122 2.56 3.30 14.73
N CYS A 123 1.94 3.39 13.55
CA CYS A 123 1.62 4.64 12.88
C CYS A 123 0.24 5.16 13.31
N THR A 124 0.04 5.40 14.62
CA THR A 124 -1.28 5.67 15.23
C THR A 124 -2.03 6.87 14.66
N THR A 125 -1.33 7.80 14.01
CA THR A 125 -1.95 8.96 13.34
C THR A 125 -2.47 8.65 11.94
N VAL A 126 -2.00 7.58 11.30
CA VAL A 126 -2.44 7.14 9.97
C VAL A 126 -3.83 6.53 10.09
N THR A 127 -4.82 7.27 9.60
CA THR A 127 -6.25 6.90 9.63
C THR A 127 -6.79 6.67 8.22
N ASP A 128 -6.11 7.19 7.21
CA ASP A 128 -6.50 7.16 5.80
C ASP A 128 -5.38 6.46 5.01
N LEU A 129 -5.55 5.17 4.68
CA LEU A 129 -4.52 4.33 4.03
C LEU A 129 -4.93 3.90 2.63
N LEU A 130 -4.07 4.18 1.64
CA LEU A 130 -4.15 3.60 0.30
C LEU A 130 -2.95 2.69 0.10
N LEU A 131 -3.22 1.43 -0.21
CA LEU A 131 -2.19 0.42 -0.42
C LEU A 131 -2.36 -0.23 -1.79
N VAL A 132 -1.31 -0.15 -2.61
CA VAL A 132 -1.18 -0.96 -3.83
C VAL A 132 0.00 -1.90 -3.60
N PRO A 133 -0.22 -3.14 -3.16
CA PRO A 133 0.87 -4.07 -2.92
C PRO A 133 1.52 -4.53 -4.24
N LYS A 134 2.81 -4.84 -4.19
CA LYS A 134 3.56 -5.44 -5.28
C LYS A 134 3.31 -6.96 -5.31
N CYS A 135 2.33 -7.38 -6.09
CA CYS A 135 1.95 -8.79 -6.23
C CYS A 135 2.68 -9.48 -7.41
N LEU A 136 4.01 -9.59 -7.33
CA LEU A 136 4.80 -10.32 -8.34
C LEU A 136 4.94 -11.81 -8.04
N GLN A 137 5.14 -12.13 -6.76
CA GLN A 137 5.30 -13.50 -6.25
C GLN A 137 4.52 -13.60 -4.95
N ASN A 138 4.06 -14.81 -4.63
CA ASN A 138 3.32 -15.09 -3.40
C ASN A 138 2.11 -14.17 -3.15
N SER A 139 1.38 -13.81 -4.22
CA SER A 139 0.25 -12.88 -4.17
C SER A 139 -0.82 -13.30 -3.15
N ALA A 140 -1.02 -14.61 -2.96
CA ALA A 140 -1.96 -15.15 -1.98
C ALA A 140 -1.62 -14.76 -0.54
N ASN A 141 -0.35 -14.90 -0.14
CA ASN A 141 0.13 -14.51 1.18
C ASN A 141 0.14 -12.98 1.34
N VAL A 142 0.51 -12.25 0.29
CA VAL A 142 0.45 -10.78 0.30
C VAL A 142 -0.97 -10.29 0.59
N ILE A 143 -1.98 -10.83 -0.10
CA ILE A 143 -3.37 -10.45 0.14
C ILE A 143 -3.86 -10.91 1.51
N TYR A 144 -3.46 -12.11 1.96
CA TYR A 144 -3.70 -12.55 3.34
C TYR A 144 -3.17 -11.54 4.37
N SER A 145 -1.92 -11.11 4.23
CA SER A 145 -1.28 -10.14 5.12
C SER A 145 -1.98 -8.79 5.11
N VAL A 146 -2.44 -8.32 3.94
CA VAL A 146 -3.27 -7.12 3.83
C VAL A 146 -4.61 -7.28 4.56
N MET A 147 -5.32 -8.38 4.35
CA MET A 147 -6.62 -8.61 4.99
C MET A 147 -6.48 -8.68 6.51
N ARG A 148 -5.45 -9.40 7.00
CA ARG A 148 -5.13 -9.47 8.44
C ARG A 148 -4.81 -8.08 8.98
N ALA A 149 -3.95 -7.31 8.32
CA ALA A 149 -3.58 -5.99 8.77
C ALA A 149 -4.77 -5.02 8.86
N VAL A 150 -5.72 -5.09 7.92
CA VAL A 150 -6.95 -4.28 7.96
C VAL A 150 -7.84 -4.68 9.13
N ARG A 151 -8.05 -5.99 9.34
CA ARG A 151 -8.85 -6.51 10.47
C ARG A 151 -8.28 -6.05 11.81
N GLU A 152 -6.98 -6.26 12.02
CA GLU A 152 -6.33 -5.97 13.30
C GLU A 152 -6.20 -4.46 13.58
N ASN A 153 -6.18 -3.61 12.55
CA ASN A 153 -6.11 -2.15 12.66
C ASN A 153 -7.45 -1.45 12.36
N ALA A 154 -8.56 -2.18 12.35
CA ALA A 154 -9.87 -1.65 11.95
C ALA A 154 -10.34 -0.45 12.79
N SER A 155 -10.01 -0.42 14.09
CA SER A 155 -10.36 0.67 15.00
C SER A 155 -9.61 1.97 14.71
N GLN A 156 -8.41 1.89 14.12
CA GLN A 156 -7.60 3.03 13.73
C GLN A 156 -7.95 3.54 12.33
N LEU A 157 -8.22 2.62 11.39
CA LEU A 157 -8.45 2.98 10.00
C LEU A 157 -9.85 3.54 9.78
N ARG A 158 -9.94 4.80 9.41
CA ARG A 158 -11.17 5.44 8.94
C ARG A 158 -11.42 5.18 7.46
N VAL A 159 -10.36 5.16 6.65
CA VAL A 159 -10.46 4.94 5.21
C VAL A 159 -9.39 3.96 4.79
N PHE A 160 -9.81 2.93 4.04
CA PHE A 160 -8.89 1.97 3.43
C PHE A 160 -9.20 1.81 1.95
N ARG A 161 -8.21 2.08 1.10
CA ARG A 161 -8.31 1.88 -0.35
C ARG A 161 -7.28 0.88 -0.83
N LEU A 162 -7.75 -0.27 -1.32
CA LEU A 162 -6.87 -1.32 -1.88
C LEU A 162 -6.76 -1.17 -3.40
N GLY A 163 -5.53 -1.07 -3.90
CA GLY A 163 -5.22 -1.17 -5.31
C GLY A 163 -5.13 -2.62 -5.77
N LEU A 164 -6.01 -3.01 -6.69
CA LEU A 164 -5.98 -4.30 -7.35
C LEU A 164 -5.22 -4.17 -8.66
N VAL A 165 -4.06 -4.81 -8.75
CA VAL A 165 -3.21 -4.76 -9.94
C VAL A 165 -3.87 -5.53 -11.08
N THR A 166 -4.12 -4.87 -12.22
CA THR A 166 -4.86 -5.48 -13.34
C THR A 166 -4.16 -6.71 -13.91
N GLN A 167 -2.83 -6.73 -13.89
CA GLN A 167 -2.03 -7.87 -14.35
C GLN A 167 -2.24 -9.10 -13.47
N LEU A 168 -2.37 -8.92 -12.15
CA LEU A 168 -2.73 -10.00 -11.25
C LEU A 168 -4.12 -10.52 -11.59
N LEU A 169 -5.10 -9.62 -11.72
CA LEU A 169 -6.50 -9.99 -12.04
C LEU A 169 -6.61 -10.76 -13.36
N SER A 170 -5.85 -10.36 -14.38
CA SER A 170 -5.81 -11.09 -15.66
C SER A 170 -5.24 -12.50 -15.48
N ALA A 171 -4.10 -12.64 -14.81
CA ALA A 171 -3.44 -13.94 -14.61
C ALA A 171 -4.29 -14.90 -13.76
N THR A 172 -4.95 -14.39 -12.72
CA THR A 172 -5.77 -15.21 -11.81
C THR A 172 -7.13 -15.52 -12.43
N GLY A 173 -7.66 -14.63 -13.28
CA GLY A 173 -8.87 -14.86 -14.05
C GLY A 173 -8.78 -16.05 -15.00
N GLU A 174 -7.61 -16.31 -15.60
CA GLU A 174 -7.37 -17.47 -16.46
C GLU A 174 -7.32 -18.80 -15.69
N LEU A 175 -6.89 -18.75 -14.42
CA LEU A 175 -6.78 -19.93 -13.56
C LEU A 175 -8.09 -20.30 -12.86
N TYR A 176 -9.08 -19.41 -12.86
CA TYR A 176 -10.32 -19.60 -12.13
C TYR A 176 -11.38 -20.31 -12.98
N LYS A 177 -11.86 -21.46 -12.48
CA LYS A 177 -12.87 -22.30 -13.15
C LYS A 177 -14.26 -21.66 -13.25
N GLY A 178 -14.52 -20.51 -12.60
CA GLY A 178 -15.84 -19.85 -12.57
C GLY A 178 -16.00 -18.69 -13.56
N SER A 179 -17.22 -18.14 -13.66
CA SER A 179 -17.63 -17.17 -14.69
C SER A 179 -17.26 -15.69 -14.42
N LYS A 180 -16.25 -15.40 -13.58
CA LYS A 180 -15.89 -14.02 -13.19
C LYS A 180 -14.44 -13.67 -13.48
N LYS A 181 -14.24 -12.51 -14.12
CA LYS A 181 -12.93 -12.04 -14.63
C LYS A 181 -12.01 -11.37 -13.60
N ASP A 182 -12.53 -10.91 -12.46
CA ASP A 182 -11.71 -10.27 -11.42
C ASP A 182 -11.71 -11.11 -10.13
N VAL A 183 -10.75 -12.03 -10.05
CA VAL A 183 -10.54 -12.90 -8.89
C VAL A 183 -9.16 -12.65 -8.28
N ILE A 184 -9.06 -12.83 -6.97
CA ILE A 184 -7.88 -12.47 -6.18
C ILE A 184 -7.49 -13.70 -5.37
N PRO A 185 -6.24 -14.19 -5.50
CA PRO A 185 -5.76 -15.32 -4.72
C PRO A 185 -5.54 -14.88 -3.29
N VAL A 186 -5.93 -15.72 -2.33
CA VAL A 186 -5.74 -15.49 -0.89
C VAL A 186 -5.33 -16.81 -0.25
N GLN A 187 -4.30 -16.77 0.60
CA GLN A 187 -3.92 -17.93 1.40
C GLN A 187 -5.01 -18.23 2.44
N ARG A 188 -5.26 -19.52 2.68
CA ARG A 188 -6.17 -20.00 3.71
C ARG A 188 -5.44 -20.11 5.06
N PRO A 189 -6.14 -20.02 6.20
CA PRO A 189 -7.54 -19.59 6.33
C PRO A 189 -7.69 -18.09 5.98
N VAL A 190 -8.78 -17.74 5.30
CA VAL A 190 -9.04 -16.37 4.85
C VAL A 190 -9.30 -15.47 6.06
N PRO A 191 -8.53 -14.38 6.28
CA PRO A 191 -8.74 -13.51 7.42
C PRO A 191 -10.13 -12.89 7.40
N GLY A 192 -10.87 -12.99 8.51
CA GLY A 192 -12.24 -12.48 8.59
C GLY A 192 -13.34 -13.47 8.22
N VAL A 193 -12.97 -14.68 7.85
CA VAL A 193 -13.89 -15.79 7.61
C VAL A 193 -13.80 -16.77 8.79
N PRO A 194 -14.92 -17.30 9.31
CA PRO A 194 -14.90 -18.33 10.35
C PRO A 194 -14.04 -19.53 9.94
N VAL A 195 -13.32 -20.11 10.89
CA VAL A 195 -12.33 -21.18 10.60
C VAL A 195 -12.99 -22.40 9.96
N ASP A 196 -14.22 -22.71 10.37
CA ASP A 196 -15.07 -23.81 9.93
C ASP A 196 -15.85 -23.53 8.63
N ASP A 197 -15.72 -22.34 8.04
CA ASP A 197 -16.35 -22.01 6.76
C ASP A 197 -15.70 -22.81 5.61
N ASP A 198 -16.52 -23.37 4.72
CA ASP A 198 -16.10 -24.14 3.54
C ASP A 198 -15.04 -23.42 2.69
N LEU A 199 -15.02 -22.08 2.71
CA LEU A 199 -14.03 -21.28 1.98
C LEU A 199 -12.58 -21.56 2.43
N ASN A 200 -12.39 -22.03 3.66
CA ASN A 200 -11.10 -22.38 4.25
C ASN A 200 -10.64 -23.81 3.94
N TYR A 201 -11.43 -24.59 3.22
CA TYR A 201 -11.13 -25.98 2.88
C TYR A 201 -11.05 -26.16 1.37
N CYS A 202 -10.19 -27.09 0.90
CA CYS A 202 -10.21 -27.49 -0.51
C CYS A 202 -11.45 -28.33 -0.80
N ALA A 203 -11.95 -28.25 -2.03
CA ALA A 203 -13.04 -29.12 -2.43
C ALA A 203 -12.53 -30.57 -2.58
N PRO A 204 -13.37 -31.60 -2.38
CA PRO A 204 -12.93 -32.99 -2.48
C PRO A 204 -12.31 -33.36 -3.85
N ASP A 205 -12.69 -32.65 -4.92
CA ASP A 205 -12.19 -32.83 -6.28
C ASP A 205 -10.85 -32.15 -6.56
N ASP A 206 -10.33 -31.32 -5.64
CA ASP A 206 -9.04 -30.65 -5.77
C ASP A 206 -7.84 -31.59 -5.50
N CYS A 207 -8.08 -32.87 -5.14
CA CYS A 207 -7.05 -33.87 -4.81
C CYS A 207 -6.00 -33.36 -3.80
N CYS A 208 -6.42 -32.50 -2.87
CA CYS A 208 -5.55 -31.87 -1.90
C CYS A 208 -5.13 -32.87 -0.80
N THR A 209 -3.84 -32.90 -0.47
CA THR A 209 -3.28 -33.76 0.59
C THR A 209 -3.13 -33.06 1.93
N GLU A 210 -3.28 -31.73 1.96
CA GLU A 210 -3.20 -30.94 3.19
C GLU A 210 -4.42 -31.20 4.07
N THR A 211 -4.20 -31.43 5.36
CA THR A 211 -5.27 -31.73 6.32
C THR A 211 -5.86 -30.47 6.95
N ASP A 212 -5.05 -29.43 7.15
CA ASP A 212 -5.48 -28.14 7.73
C ASP A 212 -5.65 -27.02 6.69
N HIS A 213 -5.28 -27.29 5.44
CA HIS A 213 -5.33 -26.38 4.29
C HIS A 213 -4.65 -25.01 4.51
N THR A 214 -3.73 -24.87 5.47
CA THR A 214 -3.06 -23.59 5.79
C THR A 214 -2.10 -23.11 4.71
N GLU A 215 -1.56 -24.03 3.92
CA GLU A 215 -0.72 -23.72 2.75
C GLU A 215 -1.55 -23.63 1.44
N CYS A 216 -2.87 -23.82 1.51
CA CYS A 216 -3.73 -23.79 0.34
C CYS A 216 -4.15 -22.35 -0.04
N VAL A 217 -4.48 -22.16 -1.31
CA VAL A 217 -4.92 -20.88 -1.87
C VAL A 217 -6.35 -20.98 -2.36
N THR A 218 -7.17 -19.99 -2.02
CA THR A 218 -8.50 -19.80 -2.60
C THR A 218 -8.53 -18.57 -3.51
N PHE A 219 -9.42 -18.57 -4.50
CA PHE A 219 -9.61 -17.45 -5.43
C PHE A 219 -10.94 -16.75 -5.14
N LEU A 220 -10.86 -15.53 -4.61
CA LEU A 220 -12.03 -14.74 -4.24
C LEU A 220 -12.40 -13.76 -5.35
N PRO A 221 -13.66 -13.71 -5.80
CA PRO A 221 -14.14 -12.58 -6.59
C PRO A 221 -13.90 -11.27 -5.82
N ALA A 222 -13.47 -10.20 -6.52
CA ALA A 222 -13.18 -8.91 -5.87
C ALA A 222 -14.35 -8.39 -5.00
N LYS A 223 -15.60 -8.62 -5.44
CA LYS A 223 -16.78 -8.27 -4.64
C LYS A 223 -16.85 -9.03 -3.31
N ARG A 224 -16.45 -10.31 -3.27
CA ARG A 224 -16.44 -11.12 -2.04
C ARG A 224 -15.34 -10.64 -1.09
N LEU A 225 -14.15 -10.37 -1.61
CA LEU A 225 -13.07 -9.78 -0.81
C LEU A 225 -13.50 -8.45 -0.17
N LEU A 226 -14.17 -7.58 -0.95
CA LEU A 226 -14.67 -6.30 -0.45
C LEU A 226 -15.70 -6.48 0.68
N MET A 227 -16.60 -7.47 0.57
CA MET A 227 -17.58 -7.77 1.62
C MET A 227 -16.88 -8.22 2.91
N ILE A 228 -15.94 -9.18 2.82
CA ILE A 228 -15.19 -9.66 3.99
C ILE A 228 -14.46 -8.51 4.68
N LEU A 229 -13.77 -7.65 3.92
CA LEU A 229 -13.06 -6.49 4.48
C LEU A 229 -13.99 -5.49 5.18
N ARG A 230 -15.23 -5.32 4.69
CA ARG A 230 -16.23 -4.45 5.33
C ARG A 230 -16.81 -5.09 6.59
N ASP A 231 -16.95 -6.41 6.61
CA ASP A 231 -17.46 -7.13 7.78
C ASP A 231 -16.44 -7.08 8.94
N VAL A 232 -15.14 -7.22 8.65
CA VAL A 232 -14.09 -7.15 9.68
C VAL A 232 -13.69 -5.72 10.08
N ALA A 233 -14.01 -4.73 9.25
CA ALA A 233 -13.71 -3.32 9.50
C ALA A 233 -14.95 -2.45 9.25
N PRO A 234 -16.02 -2.63 10.05
CA PRO A 234 -17.34 -2.04 9.78
C PRO A 234 -17.37 -0.52 9.86
N THR A 235 -16.45 0.08 10.61
CA THR A 235 -16.31 1.54 10.76
C THR A 235 -15.38 2.15 9.72
N THR A 236 -14.68 1.33 8.92
CA THR A 236 -13.72 1.78 7.91
C THR A 236 -14.42 1.93 6.56
N PHE A 237 -14.23 3.06 5.88
CA PHE A 237 -14.67 3.23 4.50
C PHE A 237 -13.74 2.45 3.55
N VAL A 238 -14.11 1.20 3.26
CA VAL A 238 -13.34 0.30 2.39
C VAL A 238 -13.78 0.43 0.92
N THR A 239 -12.80 0.73 0.05
CA THR A 239 -12.99 0.82 -1.41
C THR A 239 -11.84 0.17 -2.18
N PHE A 240 -12.10 -0.24 -3.42
CA PHE A 240 -11.08 -0.76 -4.33
C PHE A 240 -10.81 0.18 -5.50
N VAL A 241 -9.64 0.02 -6.11
CA VAL A 241 -9.27 0.67 -7.37
C VAL A 241 -8.47 -0.30 -8.22
N LYS A 242 -8.81 -0.40 -9.51
CA LYS A 242 -7.97 -1.15 -10.44
C LYS A 242 -6.78 -0.30 -10.83
N VAL A 243 -5.59 -0.87 -10.77
CA VAL A 243 -4.33 -0.17 -11.02
C VAL A 243 -3.56 -0.93 -12.10
N ASN A 244 -3.14 -0.24 -13.15
CA ASN A 244 -2.16 -0.83 -14.04
C ASN A 244 -0.82 -0.83 -13.32
N MET A 245 -0.17 -1.99 -13.22
CA MET A 245 1.14 -2.11 -12.59
C MET A 245 2.08 -0.99 -13.05
N PHE A 246 2.25 -0.78 -14.36
CA PHE A 246 3.19 0.19 -14.93
C PHE A 246 2.69 1.64 -14.95
N ASN A 247 1.41 1.88 -14.63
CA ASN A 247 0.83 3.22 -14.58
C ASN A 247 -0.10 3.37 -13.38
N SER A 248 0.50 3.75 -12.26
CA SER A 248 -0.21 3.98 -10.99
C SER A 248 -0.45 5.47 -10.69
N THR A 249 -0.04 6.36 -11.62
CA THR A 249 -0.08 7.83 -11.44
C THR A 249 -1.49 8.40 -11.28
N MET A 250 -2.50 7.67 -11.77
CA MET A 250 -3.91 8.04 -11.72
C MET A 250 -4.62 7.54 -10.45
N VAL A 251 -3.94 6.77 -9.62
CA VAL A 251 -4.51 6.24 -8.37
C VAL A 251 -4.52 7.34 -7.33
N THR A 252 -5.71 7.79 -6.97
CA THR A 252 -5.93 8.84 -5.99
C THR A 252 -6.63 8.30 -4.75
N PHE A 253 -6.54 9.01 -3.64
CA PHE A 253 -7.37 8.73 -2.48
C PHE A 253 -8.82 9.18 -2.72
N LEU A 254 -9.81 8.41 -2.23
CA LEU A 254 -11.21 8.85 -2.20
C LEU A 254 -11.56 9.30 -0.79
N LYS A 255 -12.21 10.46 -0.68
CA LYS A 255 -12.83 10.86 0.58
C LYS A 255 -14.11 10.05 0.78
N PRO A 256 -14.44 9.65 2.02
CA PRO A 256 -15.75 9.09 2.33
C PRO A 256 -16.84 10.05 1.87
N PRO A 257 -17.99 9.54 1.40
CA PRO A 257 -19.15 10.39 1.17
C PRO A 257 -19.49 11.11 2.48
N LYS A 258 -19.76 12.43 2.41
CA LYS A 258 -20.26 13.16 3.57
C LYS A 258 -21.58 12.51 4.00
N PRO A 259 -21.84 12.31 5.30
CA PRO A 259 -23.16 11.89 5.73
C PRO A 259 -24.17 12.92 5.22
N THR A 260 -25.10 12.46 4.40
CA THR A 260 -26.28 13.23 4.05
C THR A 260 -27.05 13.44 5.34
N ASN A 261 -27.06 14.67 5.86
CA ASN A 261 -27.98 15.05 6.92
C ASN A 261 -29.39 14.94 6.31
N ASN A 262 -30.04 13.79 6.52
CA ASN A 262 -31.47 13.69 6.33
C ASN A 262 -32.10 14.35 7.55
N SER A 263 -32.43 15.63 7.40
CA SER A 263 -33.36 16.37 8.25
C SER A 263 -34.76 15.81 8.11
#